data_AF-A0A5B8N5X6-F1
#
_entry.id   AF-A0A5B8N5X6-F1
#
_cell.length_a   1.000
_cell.length_b   1.000
_cell.length_c   1.000
_cell.angle_alpha   90.00
_cell.angle_beta   90.00
_cell.angle_gamma   90.00
#
_symmetry.space_group_name_H-M   'P 1'
#
loop_
_entity.id
_entity.type
_entity.pdbx_description
1 polymer ?
#
loop_
_entity_poly.entity_id
_entity_poly.type
_entity_poly.pdbx_seq_one_letter_code
_entity_poly.pdbx_strand_id
1 'polypeptide(L)'
;MNSESTLVETELSPSPAAAEAINQDQRPAPLVEAMPTAQSSDLPEAAAPAIERPSQVDNDVNYVSLIFRDGLDMSIAGLELFVTLPSGHVCTATSTAQGAITLPVPAKASGHAQVEVKDSKGKRQPVCSIDLAQCNDAVIIRSPKVKADLPLRPHQQSLPPKPSPLTLAQPKAVKPPATQPGHVDTDSPWWNANGTVQQAWNWLTSSLHVDEQRPASTPTTPVISSTLSKAGQPVTVLVGPECPNKDRLRLGRNNIYRQAILDASKRLGLIPQALCALMDCEAGKVTEHIPKLGPNGEQLKDKNGKPLTTTIRELWNANAGNAQSGAAGLTQFLASTWLGHVLKPGLYIHDRSVANGWVRKEVDAKGRPRCVFVLANGKTTTDPYLKCRNDDNVKKCLAMRMDPTWSINAAADYGNANLKLLASQGFKLASLNDMDRAKLMYLMHHEGEGAGPLFIRNTLARGKGGIEGLRKKFATQLGKDGRALAQELIDRADGDVEIAYRNWLGHYIDMQFSAADKYFCSEPVSAKTLSKLMSYIGGEKL
;
A
#
# COMPACT_ATOMS: atom_id res chain seq x y z
N MET A 1 4.59 -47.04 -38.20
CA MET A 1 5.04 -48.44 -38.28
C MET A 1 5.40 -48.90 -36.87
N ASN A 2 5.33 -50.21 -36.63
CA ASN A 2 5.35 -50.88 -35.32
C ASN A 2 6.69 -50.66 -34.58
N SER A 3 6.86 -50.89 -33.28
CA SER A 3 6.26 -51.89 -32.35
C SER A 3 6.06 -51.26 -30.94
N GLU A 4 5.18 -51.71 -30.03
CA GLU A 4 5.14 -53.01 -29.30
C GLU A 4 6.49 -53.41 -28.65
N SER A 5 6.58 -53.94 -27.42
CA SER A 5 5.64 -54.11 -26.29
C SER A 5 6.46 -54.56 -25.05
N THR A 6 5.91 -54.47 -23.82
CA THR A 6 5.93 -55.51 -22.74
C THR A 6 5.49 -54.89 -21.40
N LEU A 7 4.55 -55.55 -20.72
CA LEU A 7 4.19 -55.32 -19.32
C LEU A 7 4.86 -56.38 -18.42
N VAL A 8 5.12 -56.05 -17.15
CA VAL A 8 5.34 -57.05 -16.10
C VAL A 8 4.53 -56.63 -14.87
N GLU A 9 3.54 -57.45 -14.54
CA GLU A 9 2.80 -57.40 -13.28
C GLU A 9 3.36 -58.45 -12.32
N THR A 10 3.38 -58.16 -11.02
CA THR A 10 3.43 -59.18 -9.97
C THR A 10 2.65 -58.68 -8.74
N GLU A 11 1.49 -59.28 -8.50
CA GLU A 11 0.84 -59.21 -7.18
C GLU A 11 1.57 -60.12 -6.17
N LEU A 12 1.50 -59.78 -4.88
CA LEU A 12 0.91 -60.64 -3.84
C LEU A 12 1.00 -59.98 -2.45
N SER A 13 -0.07 -60.10 -1.67
CA SER A 13 -0.11 -59.83 -0.21
C SER A 13 -0.18 -61.18 0.55
N PRO A 14 0.05 -61.25 1.87
CA PRO A 14 -0.99 -60.86 2.84
C PRO A 14 -0.49 -60.23 4.16
N SER A 15 -1.44 -59.81 5.02
CA SER A 15 -1.24 -59.41 6.43
C SER A 15 -1.58 -60.58 7.39
N PRO A 16 -1.04 -60.57 8.64
CA PRO A 16 -1.84 -60.24 9.85
C PRO A 16 -1.08 -59.25 10.78
N ALA A 17 -1.67 -58.44 11.68
CA ALA A 17 -2.38 -58.74 12.95
C ALA A 17 -1.55 -59.63 13.93
N ALA A 18 -1.43 -59.42 15.25
CA ALA A 18 -1.69 -58.30 16.20
C ALA A 18 -0.80 -58.61 17.47
N ALA A 19 -0.91 -58.09 18.71
CA ALA A 19 -1.76 -57.13 19.46
C ALA A 19 -1.01 -56.68 20.75
N GLU A 20 -1.59 -55.74 21.53
CA GLU A 20 -1.37 -55.56 23.01
C GLU A 20 0.07 -55.23 23.54
N ALA A 21 0.32 -54.76 24.79
CA ALA A 21 -0.44 -53.91 25.72
C ALA A 21 0.48 -53.40 26.88
N ILE A 22 0.01 -52.41 27.65
CA ILE A 22 0.30 -52.13 29.09
C ILE A 22 1.79 -52.03 29.55
N ASN A 23 2.19 -50.84 30.05
CA ASN A 23 2.37 -50.67 31.50
C ASN A 23 2.21 -49.20 31.96
N GLN A 24 1.99 -49.00 33.26
CA GLN A 24 1.81 -47.71 33.95
C GLN A 24 2.95 -47.48 34.97
N ASP A 25 2.74 -46.51 35.89
CA ASP A 25 3.37 -46.41 37.22
C ASP A 25 4.84 -45.87 37.26
N GLN A 26 5.29 -45.02 38.22
CA GLN A 26 4.68 -44.41 39.42
C GLN A 26 5.02 -42.91 39.57
N ARG A 27 4.32 -42.22 40.49
CA ARG A 27 4.80 -40.95 41.12
C ARG A 27 5.66 -41.27 42.36
N PRO A 28 6.32 -40.28 42.99
CA PRO A 28 5.64 -39.62 44.12
C PRO A 28 5.89 -38.10 44.22
N ALA A 29 5.18 -37.47 45.17
CA ALA A 29 5.42 -36.11 45.64
C ALA A 29 5.33 -36.09 47.18
N PRO A 30 5.92 -35.10 47.89
CA PRO A 30 5.64 -34.88 49.31
C PRO A 30 5.06 -33.50 49.66
N LEU A 31 4.30 -33.52 50.77
CA LEU A 31 3.96 -32.52 51.80
C LEU A 31 4.49 -31.07 51.67
N VAL A 32 3.77 -29.99 52.01
CA VAL A 32 2.68 -29.69 52.99
C VAL A 32 3.12 -29.63 54.46
N GLU A 33 3.24 -28.42 55.00
CA GLU A 33 3.27 -28.12 56.44
C GLU A 33 2.59 -26.76 56.71
N ALA A 34 2.08 -26.51 57.93
CA ALA A 34 1.28 -25.32 58.26
C ALA A 34 1.20 -25.02 59.78
N MET A 35 0.70 -23.82 60.12
CA MET A 35 0.30 -23.35 61.47
C MET A 35 1.46 -22.97 62.43
N PRO A 36 1.24 -22.16 63.51
CA PRO A 36 -0.04 -21.76 64.12
C PRO A 36 -0.29 -20.24 64.30
N THR A 37 -1.41 -19.95 64.97
CA THR A 37 -2.07 -18.65 65.20
C THR A 37 -1.73 -17.95 66.52
N ALA A 38 -2.09 -16.67 66.65
CA ALA A 38 -2.36 -16.01 67.94
C ALA A 38 -3.53 -15.01 67.83
N GLN A 39 -4.34 -14.87 68.89
CA GLN A 39 -5.48 -13.93 69.01
C GLN A 39 -5.43 -13.18 70.35
N SER A 40 -5.81 -11.89 70.35
CA SER A 40 -6.23 -11.06 71.50
C SER A 40 -6.61 -9.68 70.95
N SER A 41 -7.60 -8.91 71.44
CA SER A 41 -8.76 -9.14 72.32
C SER A 41 -9.66 -7.88 72.25
N ASP A 42 -10.95 -8.00 72.56
CA ASP A 42 -11.95 -6.93 72.39
C ASP A 42 -11.81 -5.73 73.36
N LEU A 43 -12.28 -4.54 72.93
CA LEU A 43 -13.53 -3.89 73.40
C LEU A 43 -13.81 -2.56 72.62
N PRO A 44 -15.04 -2.01 72.61
CA PRO A 44 -15.49 -1.01 71.63
C PRO A 44 -15.65 0.43 72.16
N GLU A 45 -15.66 1.42 71.27
CA GLU A 45 -16.13 2.78 71.59
C GLU A 45 -16.84 3.49 70.41
N ALA A 46 -17.88 4.27 70.76
CA ALA A 46 -18.62 5.32 70.04
C ALA A 46 -18.76 5.28 68.50
N ALA A 47 -20.00 5.22 68.02
CA ALA A 47 -20.37 5.52 66.64
C ALA A 47 -20.40 7.04 66.38
N ALA A 48 -19.75 7.48 65.31
CA ALA A 48 -19.87 8.83 64.73
C ALA A 48 -20.63 8.75 63.38
N PRO A 49 -21.36 9.81 62.95
CA PRO A 49 -22.26 9.73 61.80
C PRO A 49 -21.50 9.48 60.49
N ALA A 50 -22.05 8.59 59.66
CA ALA A 50 -21.51 8.30 58.34
C ALA A 50 -21.67 9.51 57.40
N ILE A 51 -20.56 10.20 57.12
CA ILE A 51 -20.47 11.07 55.95
C ILE A 51 -20.48 10.15 54.73
N GLU A 52 -21.52 10.25 53.90
CA GLU A 52 -21.57 9.58 52.61
C GLU A 52 -20.35 10.02 51.77
N ARG A 53 -19.39 9.11 51.59
CA ARG A 53 -18.38 9.29 50.55
C ARG A 53 -19.10 9.15 49.22
N PRO A 54 -18.93 10.08 48.26
CA PRO A 54 -19.48 9.88 46.93
C PRO A 54 -18.97 8.55 46.38
N SER A 55 -19.89 7.73 45.86
CA SER A 55 -19.59 6.40 45.33
C SER A 55 -18.44 6.48 44.34
N GLN A 56 -17.51 5.52 44.41
CA GLN A 56 -16.44 5.39 43.42
C GLN A 56 -17.05 5.34 42.03
N VAL A 57 -16.69 6.29 41.17
CA VAL A 57 -17.10 6.27 39.77
C VAL A 57 -16.48 5.03 39.13
N ASP A 58 -17.30 4.29 38.40
CA ASP A 58 -16.93 2.99 37.82
C ASP A 58 -15.81 3.16 36.79
N ASN A 59 -14.69 2.46 36.98
CA ASN A 59 -13.45 2.69 36.21
C ASN A 59 -13.39 1.87 34.90
N ASP A 60 -14.41 1.10 34.58
CA ASP A 60 -14.44 0.16 33.44
C ASP A 60 -14.80 0.83 32.08
N VAL A 61 -14.43 2.11 31.89
CA VAL A 61 -14.68 2.90 30.66
C VAL A 61 -13.37 3.22 29.93
N ASN A 62 -13.20 2.63 28.75
CA ASN A 62 -12.18 2.98 27.77
C ASN A 62 -12.68 4.09 26.83
N TYR A 63 -11.77 4.68 26.05
CA TYR A 63 -12.08 5.74 25.09
C TYR A 63 -11.47 5.45 23.72
N VAL A 64 -12.27 5.59 22.66
CA VAL A 64 -11.84 5.44 21.26
C VAL A 64 -11.98 6.78 20.53
N SER A 65 -10.88 7.29 19.96
CA SER A 65 -10.92 8.52 19.15
C SER A 65 -11.44 8.25 17.74
N LEU A 66 -12.56 8.86 17.34
CA LEU A 66 -13.08 8.79 15.98
C LEU A 66 -12.65 10.05 15.20
N ILE A 67 -11.84 9.89 14.16
CA ILE A 67 -11.21 11.00 13.41
C ILE A 67 -11.77 11.05 11.98
N PHE A 68 -12.59 12.06 11.69
CA PHE A 68 -13.28 12.24 10.42
C PHE A 68 -12.43 13.06 9.44
N ARG A 69 -12.22 12.50 8.25
CA ARG A 69 -11.44 13.13 7.17
C ARG A 69 -12.15 13.05 5.83
N ASP A 70 -11.96 14.06 4.99
CA ASP A 70 -12.58 14.15 3.66
C ASP A 70 -11.82 13.31 2.60
N GLY A 71 -12.21 13.47 1.33
CA GLY A 71 -11.55 12.80 0.20
C GLY A 71 -10.13 13.30 -0.12
N LEU A 72 -9.65 14.35 0.55
CA LEU A 72 -8.29 14.88 0.49
C LEU A 72 -7.50 14.57 1.78
N ASP A 73 -8.06 13.73 2.67
CA ASP A 73 -7.52 13.39 3.99
C ASP A 73 -7.39 14.60 4.95
N MET A 74 -8.15 15.68 4.70
CA MET A 74 -8.26 16.85 5.59
C MET A 74 -9.35 16.65 6.65
N SER A 75 -9.13 17.19 7.85
CA SER A 75 -10.05 17.09 8.99
C SER A 75 -11.42 17.74 8.74
N ILE A 76 -12.50 16.95 8.86
CA ILE A 76 -13.89 17.45 8.75
C ILE A 76 -14.34 17.97 10.11
N ALA A 77 -14.24 19.27 10.34
CA ALA A 77 -14.71 19.95 11.56
C ALA A 77 -16.20 20.33 11.48
N GLY A 78 -16.90 20.35 12.62
CA GLY A 78 -18.30 20.77 12.72
C GLY A 78 -19.33 19.73 12.27
N LEU A 79 -18.93 18.46 12.11
CA LEU A 79 -19.80 17.37 11.68
C LEU A 79 -20.59 16.82 12.87
N GLU A 80 -21.91 16.97 12.87
CA GLU A 80 -22.80 16.33 13.85
C GLU A 80 -22.83 14.81 13.63
N LEU A 81 -22.63 14.08 14.72
CA LEU A 81 -22.29 12.66 14.78
C LEU A 81 -23.21 11.91 15.74
N PHE A 82 -23.63 10.71 15.35
CA PHE A 82 -24.39 9.79 16.19
C PHE A 82 -23.73 8.42 16.14
N VAL A 83 -23.34 7.87 17.29
CA VAL A 83 -22.70 6.55 17.38
C VAL A 83 -23.56 5.65 18.25
N THR A 84 -24.21 4.67 17.63
CA THR A 84 -25.01 3.67 18.31
C THR A 84 -24.12 2.50 18.71
N LEU A 85 -23.88 2.34 20.01
CA LEU A 85 -23.11 1.23 20.58
C LEU A 85 -23.91 -0.09 20.52
N PRO A 86 -23.25 -1.27 20.65
CA PRO A 86 -23.91 -2.57 20.72
C PRO A 86 -24.98 -2.70 21.83
N SER A 87 -24.91 -1.87 22.87
CA SER A 87 -25.91 -1.75 23.94
C SER A 87 -27.17 -0.96 23.55
N GLY A 88 -27.25 -0.42 22.33
CA GLY A 88 -28.31 0.48 21.88
C GLY A 88 -28.16 1.92 22.35
N HIS A 89 -27.16 2.23 23.19
CA HIS A 89 -26.88 3.60 23.61
C HIS A 89 -26.34 4.44 22.44
N VAL A 90 -26.86 5.67 22.27
CA VAL A 90 -26.49 6.57 21.15
C VAL A 90 -25.70 7.78 21.66
N CYS A 91 -24.38 7.72 21.53
CA CYS A 91 -23.51 8.86 21.78
C CYS A 91 -23.73 9.92 20.68
N THR A 92 -24.00 11.18 21.06
CA THR A 92 -24.13 12.30 20.11
C THR A 92 -23.02 13.32 20.35
N ALA A 93 -22.34 13.77 19.29
CA ALA A 93 -21.23 14.71 19.39
C ALA A 93 -21.09 15.57 18.11
N THR A 94 -20.18 16.54 18.13
CA THR A 94 -19.80 17.35 16.96
C THR A 94 -18.29 17.35 16.82
N SER A 95 -17.76 17.12 15.61
CA SER A 95 -16.32 16.99 15.40
C SER A 95 -15.54 18.30 15.65
N THR A 96 -14.40 18.19 16.34
CA THR A 96 -13.48 19.29 16.64
C THR A 96 -12.82 19.89 15.40
N ALA A 97 -12.01 20.94 15.56
CA ALA A 97 -11.20 21.51 14.47
C ALA A 97 -10.24 20.47 13.82
N GLN A 98 -9.83 19.46 14.57
CA GLN A 98 -9.03 18.31 14.16
C GLN A 98 -9.87 17.22 13.48
N GLY A 99 -11.18 17.43 13.35
CA GLY A 99 -12.15 16.52 12.76
C GLY A 99 -12.51 15.35 13.68
N ALA A 100 -12.24 15.43 14.98
CA ALA A 100 -12.35 14.30 15.89
C ALA A 100 -13.51 14.42 16.88
N ILE A 101 -14.01 13.26 17.32
CA ILE A 101 -14.75 13.10 18.59
C ILE A 101 -14.12 11.95 19.37
N THR A 102 -14.38 11.87 20.66
CA THR A 102 -13.96 10.72 21.48
C THR A 102 -15.19 9.98 21.99
N LEU A 103 -15.20 8.66 21.81
CA LEU A 103 -16.31 7.77 22.13
C LEU A 103 -15.99 6.99 23.41
N PRO A 104 -16.77 7.11 24.49
CA PRO A 104 -16.67 6.19 25.62
C PRO A 104 -17.15 4.79 25.19
N VAL A 105 -16.37 3.77 25.53
CA VAL A 105 -16.69 2.35 25.27
C VAL A 105 -16.39 1.52 26.52
N PRO A 106 -17.13 0.44 26.81
CA PRO A 106 -16.79 -0.45 27.92
C PRO A 106 -15.37 -1.02 27.79
N ALA A 107 -14.68 -1.28 28.91
CA ALA A 107 -13.32 -1.79 28.92
C ALA A 107 -13.14 -3.13 28.16
N LYS A 108 -14.22 -3.90 28.01
CA LYS A 108 -14.29 -5.16 27.24
C LYS A 108 -15.33 -5.08 26.11
N ALA A 109 -15.39 -3.94 25.41
CA ALA A 109 -16.34 -3.71 24.33
C ALA A 109 -16.18 -4.75 23.20
N SER A 110 -17.29 -5.40 22.85
CA SER A 110 -17.37 -6.38 21.77
C SER A 110 -18.61 -6.13 20.92
N GLY A 111 -18.54 -6.51 19.64
CA GLY A 111 -19.59 -6.22 18.67
C GLY A 111 -19.43 -4.86 17.99
N HIS A 112 -20.44 -4.51 17.19
CA HIS A 112 -20.34 -3.48 16.17
C HIS A 112 -21.05 -2.17 16.57
N ALA A 113 -20.30 -1.08 16.73
CA ALA A 113 -20.87 0.26 16.82
C ALA A 113 -21.24 0.78 15.43
N GLN A 114 -22.43 1.38 15.27
CA GLN A 114 -22.86 2.02 14.03
C GLN A 114 -22.62 3.53 14.11
N VAL A 115 -21.89 4.08 13.14
CA VAL A 115 -21.66 5.53 13.03
C VAL A 115 -22.59 6.11 11.97
N GLU A 116 -23.41 7.07 12.37
CA GLU A 116 -24.16 7.96 11.49
C GLU A 116 -23.61 9.40 11.60
N VAL A 117 -23.83 10.21 10.56
CA VAL A 117 -23.66 11.67 10.64
C VAL A 117 -24.88 12.38 10.08
N LYS A 118 -25.03 13.66 10.43
CA LYS A 118 -26.08 14.54 9.91
C LYS A 118 -25.67 15.12 8.55
N ASP A 119 -26.57 15.10 7.57
CA ASP A 119 -26.38 15.73 6.27
C ASP A 119 -26.86 17.19 6.21
N SER A 120 -26.55 17.87 5.11
CA SER A 120 -26.96 19.27 4.83
C SER A 120 -28.49 19.46 4.69
N LYS A 121 -29.31 18.44 4.97
CA LYS A 121 -30.77 18.51 5.07
C LYS A 121 -31.26 18.11 6.47
N GLY A 122 -30.35 17.95 7.44
CA GLY A 122 -30.63 17.54 8.80
C GLY A 122 -30.88 16.04 8.99
N LYS A 123 -30.79 15.22 7.93
CA LYS A 123 -31.08 13.79 8.00
C LYS A 123 -29.85 13.00 8.44
N ARG A 124 -30.05 11.97 9.28
CA ARG A 124 -28.99 10.99 9.59
C ARG A 124 -28.70 10.08 8.41
N GLN A 125 -27.42 9.83 8.17
CA GLN A 125 -26.92 8.94 7.13
C GLN A 125 -25.88 7.99 7.74
N PRO A 126 -25.99 6.66 7.55
CA PRO A 126 -24.99 5.72 8.03
C PRO A 126 -23.68 5.88 7.26
N VAL A 127 -22.57 5.88 8.00
CA VAL A 127 -21.22 6.11 7.49
C VAL A 127 -20.40 4.83 7.47
N CYS A 128 -20.29 4.17 8.61
CA CYS A 128 -19.52 2.94 8.77
C CYS A 128 -19.98 2.17 10.01
N SER A 129 -19.56 0.91 10.08
CA SER A 129 -19.65 0.07 11.27
C SER A 129 -18.24 -0.18 11.81
N ILE A 130 -18.08 -0.17 13.12
CA ILE A 130 -16.80 -0.34 13.82
C ILE A 130 -16.89 -1.59 14.70
N ASP A 131 -16.07 -2.60 14.42
CA ASP A 131 -15.86 -3.70 15.36
C ASP A 131 -15.03 -3.20 16.54
N LEU A 132 -15.67 -3.09 17.72
CA LEU A 132 -15.03 -2.56 18.91
C LEU A 132 -13.93 -3.50 19.45
N ALA A 133 -13.99 -4.80 19.14
CA ALA A 133 -12.98 -5.78 19.55
C ALA A 133 -11.61 -5.60 18.82
N GLN A 134 -11.57 -4.78 17.77
CA GLN A 134 -10.36 -4.46 17.00
C GLN A 134 -9.86 -3.01 17.22
N CYS A 135 -10.48 -2.24 18.11
CA CYS A 135 -10.27 -0.78 18.23
C CYS A 135 -9.59 -0.37 19.55
N ASN A 136 -8.26 -0.37 19.56
CA ASN A 136 -7.45 -0.16 20.77
C ASN A 136 -7.13 1.31 21.14
N ASP A 137 -7.32 2.27 20.22
CA ASP A 137 -6.87 3.67 20.38
C ASP A 137 -7.78 4.64 19.59
N ALA A 138 -7.84 4.46 18.27
CA ALA A 138 -8.49 5.41 17.36
C ALA A 138 -8.94 4.75 16.04
N VAL A 139 -9.98 5.32 15.43
CA VAL A 139 -10.52 4.92 14.13
C VAL A 139 -10.56 6.14 13.22
N ILE A 140 -9.87 6.10 12.07
CA ILE A 140 -9.89 7.19 11.09
C ILE A 140 -11.01 6.92 10.07
N ILE A 141 -12.12 7.64 10.22
CA ILE A 141 -13.30 7.51 9.38
C ILE A 141 -13.16 8.47 8.19
N ARG A 142 -12.55 7.93 7.13
CA ARG A 142 -12.40 8.64 5.87
C ARG A 142 -13.69 8.59 5.07
N SER A 143 -14.09 9.75 4.58
CA SER A 143 -15.19 9.95 3.65
C SER A 143 -16.57 9.44 4.12
N PRO A 144 -17.21 10.06 5.13
CA PRO A 144 -18.64 9.85 5.41
C PRO A 144 -19.54 10.15 4.19
N LYS A 145 -20.63 9.38 3.97
CA LYS A 145 -21.45 9.40 2.72
C LYS A 145 -22.36 10.62 2.54
N VAL A 146 -21.86 11.80 2.86
CA VAL A 146 -22.67 12.92 3.30
C VAL A 146 -22.22 14.23 2.69
N LYS A 147 -23.19 14.94 2.12
CA LYS A 147 -23.05 16.37 1.83
C LYS A 147 -23.09 17.13 3.15
N ALA A 148 -21.98 17.78 3.50
CA ALA A 148 -21.88 18.71 4.61
C ALA A 148 -21.50 20.10 4.06
N ASP A 149 -22.10 21.16 4.60
CA ASP A 149 -21.81 22.53 4.17
C ASP A 149 -20.55 23.05 4.87
N LEU A 150 -19.39 22.64 4.35
CA LEU A 150 -18.08 22.98 4.90
C LEU A 150 -17.68 24.41 4.49
N PRO A 151 -17.11 25.23 5.40
CA PRO A 151 -16.60 26.54 5.06
C PRO A 151 -15.43 26.41 4.08
N LEU A 152 -15.50 27.14 2.95
CA LEU A 152 -14.47 27.13 1.91
C LEU A 152 -13.09 27.50 2.50
N ARG A 153 -12.07 26.69 2.20
CA ARG A 153 -10.68 26.94 2.62
C ARG A 153 -9.76 27.07 1.40
N PRO A 154 -8.89 28.09 1.32
CA PRO A 154 -7.95 28.23 0.22
C PRO A 154 -6.85 27.15 0.27
N HIS A 155 -6.34 26.78 -0.90
CA HIS A 155 -5.40 25.68 -1.08
C HIS A 155 -3.98 26.04 -0.58
N GLN A 156 -3.70 25.82 0.71
CA GLN A 156 -2.39 26.09 1.31
C GLN A 156 -1.31 25.09 0.87
N GLN A 157 -0.70 25.34 -0.29
CA GLN A 157 0.66 24.88 -0.56
C GLN A 157 1.64 25.78 0.21
N SER A 158 2.16 25.30 1.33
CA SER A 158 3.31 25.92 1.98
C SER A 158 4.55 25.72 1.11
N LEU A 159 5.05 26.79 0.49
CA LEU A 159 6.35 26.78 -0.17
C LEU A 159 7.45 26.36 0.83
N PRO A 160 8.45 25.57 0.41
CA PRO A 160 9.58 25.25 1.27
C PRO A 160 10.35 26.54 1.64
N PRO A 161 10.96 26.62 2.84
CA PRO A 161 11.68 27.81 3.27
C PRO A 161 12.82 28.14 2.30
N LYS A 162 12.84 29.39 1.84
CA LYS A 162 13.83 29.91 0.90
C LYS A 162 15.22 29.89 1.55
N PRO A 163 16.26 29.29 0.94
CA PRO A 163 17.59 29.25 1.53
C PRO A 163 18.16 30.67 1.68
N SER A 164 18.82 30.93 2.81
CA SER A 164 19.42 32.22 3.13
C SER A 164 20.48 32.63 2.09
N PRO A 165 20.42 33.83 1.50
CA PRO A 165 21.45 34.29 0.57
C PRO A 165 22.80 34.52 1.28
N LEU A 166 23.89 34.06 0.66
CA LEU A 166 25.23 34.51 1.01
C LEU A 166 25.48 35.92 0.44
N THR A 167 25.99 36.81 1.28
CA THR A 167 26.16 38.23 0.95
C THR A 167 27.40 38.48 0.07
N LEU A 168 27.20 38.90 -1.18
CA LEU A 168 28.22 39.54 -2.02
C LEU A 168 27.63 40.79 -2.70
N ALA A 169 28.45 41.82 -2.87
CA ALA A 169 28.00 43.19 -3.11
C ALA A 169 27.78 43.57 -4.58
N GLN A 170 26.96 44.61 -4.81
CA GLN A 170 26.74 45.26 -6.10
C GLN A 170 27.25 46.71 -6.11
N PRO A 171 27.90 47.17 -7.19
CA PRO A 171 27.87 48.57 -7.63
C PRO A 171 26.62 48.89 -8.47
N LYS A 172 26.24 50.17 -8.57
CA LYS A 172 25.01 50.68 -9.21
C LYS A 172 25.29 51.35 -10.56
N ALA A 173 24.32 51.38 -11.50
CA ALA A 173 24.00 52.57 -12.31
C ALA A 173 22.69 52.48 -13.15
N VAL A 174 21.73 53.38 -12.87
CA VAL A 174 20.95 54.25 -13.81
C VAL A 174 20.07 53.65 -14.95
N LYS A 175 18.98 54.38 -15.25
CA LYS A 175 17.90 54.22 -16.26
C LYS A 175 17.51 55.66 -16.72
N PRO A 176 16.61 55.94 -17.70
CA PRO A 176 15.90 55.13 -18.72
C PRO A 176 16.13 55.72 -20.15
N PRO A 177 15.28 55.58 -21.22
CA PRO A 177 14.12 54.70 -21.51
C PRO A 177 14.48 53.72 -22.68
N ALA A 178 13.63 53.21 -23.62
CA ALA A 178 12.21 53.36 -23.97
C ALA A 178 11.63 52.10 -24.69
N THR A 179 10.33 52.16 -25.02
CA THR A 179 9.56 51.41 -26.05
C THR A 179 10.20 50.20 -26.77
N GLN A 180 9.66 49.00 -26.51
CA GLN A 180 9.65 47.83 -27.41
C GLN A 180 8.37 46.99 -27.20
N PRO A 181 7.99 46.10 -28.14
CA PRO A 181 6.69 45.40 -28.11
C PRO A 181 6.71 44.05 -27.36
N GLY A 182 5.56 43.67 -26.80
CA GLY A 182 5.15 42.26 -26.62
C GLY A 182 6.09 41.34 -25.82
N HIS A 183 6.41 41.66 -24.58
CA HIS A 183 7.19 40.77 -23.71
C HIS A 183 6.41 39.49 -23.38
N VAL A 184 7.04 38.32 -23.55
CA VAL A 184 6.50 37.03 -23.07
C VAL A 184 6.65 36.96 -21.55
N ASP A 185 5.62 36.52 -20.83
CA ASP A 185 5.68 36.34 -19.38
C ASP A 185 6.66 35.22 -18.99
N THR A 186 7.71 35.57 -18.26
CA THR A 186 8.75 34.65 -17.76
C THR A 186 8.51 34.16 -16.34
N ASP A 187 7.51 34.70 -15.62
CA ASP A 187 7.14 34.24 -14.27
C ASP A 187 6.04 33.15 -14.33
N SER A 188 5.49 32.86 -15.52
CA SER A 188 4.61 31.71 -15.77
C SER A 188 5.34 30.36 -15.58
N PRO A 189 4.86 29.47 -14.69
CA PRO A 189 5.46 28.14 -14.51
C PRO A 189 5.33 27.24 -15.74
N TRP A 190 6.25 26.28 -15.87
CA TRP A 190 6.46 25.44 -17.07
C TRP A 190 5.23 24.66 -17.57
N TRP A 191 4.19 24.46 -16.76
CA TRP A 191 2.95 23.81 -17.19
C TRP A 191 2.05 24.71 -18.07
N ASN A 192 2.18 26.05 -17.99
CA ASN A 192 1.47 26.97 -18.87
C ASN A 192 1.94 26.87 -20.33
N ALA A 193 3.19 26.48 -20.57
CA ALA A 193 3.82 26.50 -21.89
C ALA A 193 3.27 25.44 -22.88
N ASN A 194 2.58 24.40 -22.40
CA ASN A 194 2.22 23.23 -23.20
C ASN A 194 0.76 23.19 -23.69
N GLY A 195 -0.09 24.17 -23.33
CA GLY A 195 -1.48 24.27 -23.82
C GLY A 195 -2.42 23.11 -23.44
N THR A 196 -1.98 22.20 -22.58
CA THR A 196 -2.67 20.92 -22.27
C THR A 196 -4.05 21.10 -21.65
N VAL A 197 -4.26 22.16 -20.87
CA VAL A 197 -5.58 22.51 -20.30
C VAL A 197 -6.58 22.86 -21.39
N GLN A 198 -6.17 23.64 -22.40
CA GLN A 198 -7.03 24.02 -23.52
C GLN A 198 -7.36 22.80 -24.40
N GLN A 199 -6.39 21.91 -24.62
CA GLN A 199 -6.61 20.67 -25.38
C GLN A 199 -7.55 19.71 -24.63
N ALA A 200 -7.39 19.55 -23.32
CA ALA A 200 -8.30 18.76 -22.49
C ALA A 200 -9.73 19.33 -22.47
N TRP A 201 -9.86 20.66 -22.40
CA TRP A 201 -11.16 21.34 -22.45
C TRP A 201 -11.87 21.15 -23.81
N ASN A 202 -11.14 21.32 -24.91
CA ASN A 202 -11.67 21.12 -26.27
C ASN A 202 -12.04 19.65 -26.55
N TRP A 203 -11.33 18.69 -25.95
CA TRP A 203 -11.70 17.27 -26.02
C TRP A 203 -12.97 16.97 -25.20
N LEU A 204 -13.10 17.56 -24.02
CA LEU A 204 -14.27 17.38 -23.15
C LEU A 204 -15.56 17.93 -23.79
N THR A 205 -15.49 19.08 -24.46
CA THR A 205 -16.66 19.71 -25.11
C THR A 205 -17.04 19.08 -26.45
N SER A 206 -16.10 18.47 -27.18
CA SER A 206 -16.39 17.76 -28.44
C SER A 206 -16.93 16.34 -28.22
N SER A 207 -16.77 15.75 -27.02
CA SER A 207 -17.15 14.37 -26.72
C SER A 207 -18.60 14.19 -26.21
N LEU A 208 -19.43 15.23 -26.21
CA LEU A 208 -20.78 15.24 -25.63
C LEU A 208 -21.87 15.60 -26.64
N HIS A 209 -22.19 14.65 -27.55
CA HIS A 209 -23.40 14.62 -28.38
C HIS A 209 -23.82 13.16 -28.64
N VAL A 210 -24.78 12.63 -27.87
CA VAL A 210 -25.65 11.50 -28.22
C VAL A 210 -27.01 11.70 -27.51
N ASP A 211 -28.09 11.33 -28.19
CA ASP A 211 -29.49 11.57 -27.84
C ASP A 211 -30.04 10.85 -26.59
N GLU A 212 -31.22 11.30 -26.16
CA GLU A 212 -32.07 10.59 -25.20
C GLU A 212 -32.76 9.37 -25.84
N GLN A 213 -32.75 8.23 -25.16
CA GLN A 213 -33.97 7.43 -24.89
C GLN A 213 -33.73 6.30 -23.87
N ARG A 214 -34.82 5.84 -23.23
CA ARG A 214 -34.82 4.84 -22.15
C ARG A 214 -36.04 3.92 -22.32
N PRO A 215 -35.93 2.61 -22.05
CA PRO A 215 -36.43 2.06 -20.77
C PRO A 215 -35.38 1.12 -20.11
N ALA A 216 -35.17 1.01 -18.80
CA ALA A 216 -35.99 1.06 -17.59
C ALA A 216 -36.04 -0.32 -16.89
N SER A 217 -35.02 -0.60 -16.08
CA SER A 217 -35.09 -1.48 -14.92
C SER A 217 -34.16 -0.92 -13.82
N THR A 218 -34.47 -1.17 -12.54
CA THR A 218 -33.97 -0.34 -11.43
C THR A 218 -32.96 -1.09 -10.56
N PRO A 219 -31.71 -0.58 -10.50
CA PRO A 219 -31.07 -0.33 -9.20
C PRO A 219 -30.93 1.17 -8.92
N THR A 220 -30.72 1.54 -7.66
CA THR A 220 -30.68 2.94 -7.20
C THR A 220 -29.46 3.70 -7.73
N THR A 221 -29.62 4.39 -8.87
CA THR A 221 -28.58 5.26 -9.45
C THR A 221 -28.24 6.44 -8.51
N PRO A 222 -26.95 6.78 -8.29
CA PRO A 222 -26.60 8.05 -7.67
C PRO A 222 -27.05 9.22 -8.56
N VAL A 223 -27.71 10.21 -7.97
CA VAL A 223 -28.16 11.41 -8.71
C VAL A 223 -26.95 12.24 -9.13
N ILE A 224 -26.76 12.42 -10.44
CA ILE A 224 -25.70 13.27 -10.98
C ILE A 224 -26.14 14.74 -10.86
N SER A 225 -25.74 15.39 -9.77
CA SER A 225 -25.70 16.86 -9.69
C SER A 225 -24.36 17.39 -10.20
N SER A 226 -24.37 18.52 -10.90
CA SER A 226 -23.17 19.16 -11.46
C SER A 226 -22.01 19.28 -10.45
N THR A 227 -20.83 18.79 -10.84
CA THR A 227 -19.63 18.75 -9.98
C THR A 227 -18.90 20.09 -9.86
N LEU A 228 -19.20 21.04 -10.76
CA LEU A 228 -18.52 22.34 -10.87
C LEU A 228 -19.46 23.53 -10.60
N SER A 229 -18.89 24.65 -10.13
CA SER A 229 -19.55 25.95 -10.09
C SER A 229 -19.61 26.60 -11.48
N LYS A 230 -20.37 27.71 -11.60
CA LYS A 230 -20.33 28.59 -12.79
C LYS A 230 -18.93 29.19 -13.07
N ALA A 231 -17.97 29.05 -12.15
CA ALA A 231 -16.58 29.46 -12.30
C ALA A 231 -15.62 28.26 -12.53
N GLY A 232 -16.14 27.07 -12.86
CA GLY A 232 -15.32 25.89 -13.20
C GLY A 232 -14.61 25.22 -12.01
N GLN A 233 -14.92 25.62 -10.77
CA GLN A 233 -14.29 25.08 -9.56
C GLN A 233 -15.09 23.87 -9.02
N PRO A 234 -14.45 22.82 -8.48
CA PRO A 234 -15.15 21.71 -7.84
C PRO A 234 -15.96 22.17 -6.62
N VAL A 235 -17.28 21.93 -6.62
CA VAL A 235 -18.18 22.29 -5.51
C VAL A 235 -18.48 21.08 -4.61
N THR A 236 -18.24 19.87 -5.12
CA THR A 236 -18.58 18.63 -4.42
C THR A 236 -17.43 17.63 -4.55
N VAL A 237 -16.68 17.41 -3.46
CA VAL A 237 -16.05 16.10 -3.29
C VAL A 237 -17.21 15.12 -3.09
N LEU A 238 -17.36 14.09 -3.94
CA LEU A 238 -18.42 13.10 -3.76
C LEU A 238 -18.01 12.11 -2.67
N VAL A 239 -18.10 12.58 -1.43
CA VAL A 239 -17.64 11.87 -0.23
C VAL A 239 -18.50 10.61 0.00
N GLY A 240 -17.86 9.46 0.20
CA GLY A 240 -18.54 8.24 0.61
C GLY A 240 -17.60 7.13 1.07
N PRO A 241 -18.10 6.20 1.91
CA PRO A 241 -17.34 5.08 2.41
C PRO A 241 -16.88 4.29 1.21
N GLU A 242 -15.58 4.00 1.20
CA GLU A 242 -14.92 3.44 0.05
C GLU A 242 -15.52 2.08 -0.34
N CYS A 243 -16.11 1.37 0.62
CA CYS A 243 -16.88 0.15 0.42
C CYS A 243 -18.36 0.35 0.75
N PRO A 244 -19.30 -0.30 0.03
CA PRO A 244 -19.09 -1.02 -1.23
C PRO A 244 -18.91 -0.05 -2.41
N ASN A 245 -18.07 -0.44 -3.38
CA ASN A 245 -17.91 0.21 -4.68
C ASN A 245 -17.89 -0.82 -5.81
N LYS A 246 -18.07 -0.36 -7.06
CA LYS A 246 -18.11 -1.21 -8.26
C LYS A 246 -16.85 -2.09 -8.46
N ASP A 247 -15.69 -1.60 -8.02
CA ASP A 247 -14.39 -2.27 -8.15
C ASP A 247 -14.10 -3.23 -6.97
N ARG A 248 -14.97 -3.24 -5.96
CA ARG A 248 -14.82 -3.91 -4.64
C ARG A 248 -13.49 -3.59 -3.93
N LEU A 249 -12.87 -2.47 -4.28
CA LEU A 249 -11.51 -2.09 -3.92
C LEU A 249 -11.49 -1.06 -2.78
N ARG A 250 -10.73 -1.32 -1.73
CA ARG A 250 -10.39 -0.38 -0.64
C ARG A 250 -8.93 0.06 -0.81
N LEU A 251 -8.58 1.30 -0.52
CA LEU A 251 -7.25 1.91 -0.67
C LEU A 251 -6.91 2.88 0.47
N GLY A 252 -7.92 3.44 1.15
CA GLY A 252 -7.76 4.47 2.16
C GLY A 252 -7.05 5.69 1.59
N ARG A 253 -5.89 6.05 2.17
CA ARG A 253 -5.06 7.19 1.70
C ARG A 253 -4.55 7.01 0.27
N ASN A 254 -4.40 5.77 -0.18
CA ASN A 254 -3.91 5.44 -1.52
C ASN A 254 -4.99 5.58 -2.61
N ASN A 255 -6.21 6.02 -2.25
CA ASN A 255 -7.29 6.28 -3.19
C ASN A 255 -6.94 7.36 -4.25
N ILE A 256 -5.98 8.24 -3.96
CA ILE A 256 -5.38 9.16 -4.95
C ILE A 256 -4.77 8.45 -6.17
N TYR A 257 -4.45 7.15 -6.05
CA TYR A 257 -3.92 6.31 -7.12
C TYR A 257 -4.98 5.42 -7.79
N ARG A 258 -6.25 5.46 -7.36
CA ARG A 258 -7.32 4.54 -7.80
C ARG A 258 -7.39 4.38 -9.31
N GLN A 259 -7.44 5.47 -10.07
CA GLN A 259 -7.62 5.40 -11.52
C GLN A 259 -6.44 4.67 -12.21
N ALA A 260 -5.20 5.04 -11.85
CA ALA A 260 -4.00 4.38 -12.37
C ALA A 260 -3.92 2.89 -11.98
N ILE A 261 -4.37 2.53 -10.78
CA ILE A 261 -4.49 1.12 -10.33
C ILE A 261 -5.51 0.38 -11.21
N LEU A 262 -6.72 0.93 -11.39
CA LEU A 262 -7.78 0.30 -12.18
C LEU A 262 -7.37 0.11 -13.65
N ASP A 263 -6.76 1.12 -14.27
CA ASP A 263 -6.32 1.04 -15.67
C ASP A 263 -5.17 0.03 -15.86
N ALA A 264 -4.21 -0.02 -14.95
CA ALA A 264 -3.13 -1.01 -14.97
C ALA A 264 -3.66 -2.43 -14.74
N SER A 265 -4.58 -2.61 -13.78
CA SER A 265 -5.25 -3.87 -13.49
C SER A 265 -6.04 -4.39 -14.70
N LYS A 266 -6.76 -3.49 -15.38
CA LYS A 266 -7.50 -3.78 -16.61
C LYS A 266 -6.59 -4.19 -17.77
N ARG A 267 -5.43 -3.55 -18.00
CA ARG A 267 -4.46 -4.03 -19.02
C ARG A 267 -3.86 -5.38 -18.64
N LEU A 268 -3.62 -5.61 -17.35
CA LEU A 268 -2.92 -6.79 -16.86
C LEU A 268 -3.81 -8.05 -16.79
N GLY A 269 -5.11 -7.89 -16.58
CA GLY A 269 -5.99 -8.99 -16.21
C GLY A 269 -5.63 -9.54 -14.83
N LEU A 270 -5.51 -8.64 -13.84
CA LEU A 270 -5.58 -8.95 -12.40
C LEU A 270 -6.72 -8.14 -11.77
N ILE A 271 -7.32 -8.65 -10.69
CA ILE A 271 -8.12 -7.82 -9.77
C ILE A 271 -7.24 -6.71 -9.15
N PRO A 272 -7.76 -5.48 -8.95
CA PRO A 272 -6.94 -4.37 -8.47
C PRO A 272 -6.40 -4.58 -7.04
N GLN A 273 -7.08 -5.36 -6.21
CA GLN A 273 -6.62 -5.74 -4.87
C GLN A 273 -5.27 -6.47 -4.91
N ALA A 274 -5.06 -7.30 -5.95
CA ALA A 274 -3.82 -8.06 -6.13
C ALA A 274 -2.67 -7.17 -6.64
N LEU A 275 -2.97 -6.21 -7.51
CA LEU A 275 -2.00 -5.17 -7.88
C LEU A 275 -1.64 -4.29 -6.68
N CYS A 276 -2.61 -3.96 -5.82
CA CYS A 276 -2.36 -3.22 -4.58
C CYS A 276 -1.51 -3.99 -3.57
N ALA A 277 -1.73 -5.30 -3.40
CA ALA A 277 -0.89 -6.15 -2.56
C ALA A 277 0.57 -6.15 -3.06
N LEU A 278 0.78 -6.39 -4.37
CA LEU A 278 2.11 -6.30 -5.00
C LEU A 278 2.77 -4.92 -4.79
N MET A 279 2.02 -3.84 -4.97
CA MET A 279 2.54 -2.48 -4.73
C MET A 279 2.88 -2.20 -3.27
N ASP A 280 2.08 -2.69 -2.31
CA ASP A 280 2.27 -2.38 -0.90
C ASP A 280 3.59 -2.96 -0.35
N CYS A 281 4.06 -4.06 -0.95
CA CYS A 281 5.33 -4.70 -0.63
C CYS A 281 6.55 -3.84 -1.01
N GLU A 282 6.46 -3.05 -2.08
CA GLU A 282 7.54 -2.20 -2.61
C GLU A 282 7.43 -0.72 -2.19
N ALA A 283 6.20 -0.23 -2.01
CA ALA A 283 5.93 1.18 -1.81
C ALA A 283 6.46 1.68 -0.46
N GLY A 284 7.53 2.48 -0.49
CA GLY A 284 7.95 3.26 0.67
C GLY A 284 6.80 4.10 1.22
N LYS A 285 6.65 4.17 2.54
CA LYS A 285 5.48 4.79 3.19
C LYS A 285 5.81 6.20 3.71
N VAL A 286 4.90 7.15 3.52
CA VAL A 286 4.96 8.45 4.21
C VAL A 286 4.77 8.21 5.70
N THR A 287 5.68 8.73 6.53
CA THR A 287 5.58 8.66 8.00
C THR A 287 4.95 9.96 8.50
N GLU A 288 3.84 9.86 9.21
CA GLU A 288 3.11 11.00 9.78
C GLU A 288 2.78 10.79 11.24
N HIS A 289 2.68 11.89 11.99
CA HIS A 289 2.40 11.92 13.42
C HIS A 289 1.03 12.55 13.66
N ILE A 290 0.02 11.74 13.97
CA ILE A 290 -1.34 12.19 14.28
C ILE A 290 -1.45 12.43 15.79
N PRO A 291 -2.08 13.53 16.25
CA PRO A 291 -2.37 13.76 17.67
C PRO A 291 -3.05 12.56 18.36
N LYS A 292 -2.59 12.16 19.55
CA LYS A 292 -3.43 11.41 20.49
C LYS A 292 -4.39 12.38 21.18
N LEU A 293 -5.65 11.99 21.34
CA LEU A 293 -6.72 12.84 21.86
C LEU A 293 -7.32 12.27 23.15
N GLY A 294 -7.80 13.15 24.03
CA GLY A 294 -8.42 12.80 25.31
C GLY A 294 -9.94 12.62 25.22
N PRO A 295 -10.61 12.34 26.35
CA PRO A 295 -12.06 12.13 26.42
C PRO A 295 -12.92 13.26 25.85
N ASN A 296 -12.40 14.48 25.76
CA ASN A 296 -13.11 15.68 25.31
C ASN A 296 -12.66 16.13 23.90
N GLY A 297 -11.87 15.32 23.20
CA GLY A 297 -11.27 15.66 21.90
C GLY A 297 -10.07 16.61 21.97
N GLU A 298 -9.59 16.92 23.18
CA GLU A 298 -8.40 17.72 23.45
C GLU A 298 -7.12 16.96 23.08
N GLN A 299 -6.07 17.66 22.64
CA GLN A 299 -4.79 17.02 22.35
C GLN A 299 -4.05 16.63 23.63
N LEU A 300 -3.83 15.33 23.83
CA LEU A 300 -3.07 14.81 24.97
C LEU A 300 -1.62 15.29 24.91
N LYS A 301 -1.03 15.48 26.09
CA LYS A 301 0.35 15.94 26.28
C LYS A 301 1.09 15.00 27.21
N ASP A 302 2.40 14.91 27.04
CA ASP A 302 3.28 14.25 27.99
C ASP A 302 3.42 15.09 29.27
N LYS A 303 4.14 14.52 30.27
CA LYS A 303 4.46 15.20 31.54
C LYS A 303 5.27 16.49 31.40
N ASN A 304 5.78 16.81 30.21
CA ASN A 304 6.54 18.02 29.89
C ASN A 304 5.67 19.03 29.08
N GLY A 305 4.38 18.75 28.87
CA GLY A 305 3.47 19.57 28.07
C GLY A 305 3.60 19.39 26.55
N LYS A 306 4.46 18.48 26.07
CA LYS A 306 4.65 18.22 24.63
C LYS A 306 3.51 17.34 24.11
N PRO A 307 2.91 17.63 22.94
CA PRO A 307 1.85 16.80 22.39
C PRO A 307 2.23 15.33 22.17
N LEU A 308 1.36 14.42 22.63
CA LEU A 308 1.43 13.00 22.30
C LEU A 308 0.92 12.77 20.88
N THR A 309 1.57 11.85 20.16
CA THR A 309 1.20 11.49 18.79
C THR A 309 1.32 9.99 18.54
N THR A 310 0.47 9.48 17.66
CA THR A 310 0.58 8.15 17.05
C THR A 310 1.24 8.29 15.69
N THR A 311 2.25 7.46 15.42
CA THR A 311 2.90 7.40 14.11
C THR A 311 2.12 6.48 13.17
N ILE A 312 1.73 6.97 11.99
CA ILE A 312 1.11 6.16 10.93
C ILE A 312 1.98 6.09 9.67
N ARG A 313 1.80 5.02 8.88
CA ARG A 313 2.56 4.71 7.66
C ARG A 313 1.68 4.11 6.54
N GLU A 314 0.48 4.67 6.36
CA GLU A 314 -0.53 4.13 5.42
C GLU A 314 -0.38 4.61 3.97
N LEU A 315 0.11 5.83 3.75
CA LEU A 315 0.17 6.46 2.43
C LEU A 315 1.46 6.03 1.72
N TRP A 316 1.32 5.50 0.50
CA TRP A 316 2.45 5.21 -0.38
C TRP A 316 3.10 6.52 -0.86
N ASN A 317 4.43 6.59 -0.75
CA ASN A 317 5.21 7.73 -1.19
C ASN A 317 5.66 7.50 -2.65
N ALA A 318 5.01 8.17 -3.61
CA ALA A 318 5.41 8.10 -5.01
C ALA A 318 6.85 8.63 -5.26
N ASN A 319 7.38 9.48 -4.37
CA ASN A 319 8.76 9.97 -4.41
C ASN A 319 9.75 9.11 -3.61
N ALA A 320 9.38 7.91 -3.18
CA ALA A 320 10.28 7.01 -2.46
C ALA A 320 11.48 6.60 -3.33
N GLY A 321 12.68 6.61 -2.75
CA GLY A 321 13.89 6.17 -3.45
C GLY A 321 14.94 5.60 -2.50
N ASN A 322 15.63 4.56 -2.95
CA ASN A 322 16.71 3.90 -2.22
C ASN A 322 18.05 4.45 -2.70
N ALA A 323 18.80 5.10 -1.79
CA ALA A 323 20.08 5.74 -2.10
C ALA A 323 21.22 4.75 -2.43
N GLN A 324 21.10 3.47 -2.02
CA GLN A 324 22.11 2.44 -2.27
C GLN A 324 21.92 1.72 -3.61
N SER A 325 20.68 1.34 -3.93
CA SER A 325 20.36 0.63 -5.18
C SER A 325 19.97 1.55 -6.34
N GLY A 326 19.63 2.81 -6.06
CA GLY A 326 19.06 3.74 -7.04
C GLY A 326 17.63 3.38 -7.46
N ALA A 327 16.95 2.47 -6.75
CA ALA A 327 15.53 2.20 -6.89
C ALA A 327 14.68 3.44 -6.62
N ALA A 328 13.54 3.57 -7.31
CA ALA A 328 12.67 4.74 -7.18
C ALA A 328 11.20 4.42 -7.51
N GLY A 329 10.28 5.22 -6.95
CA GLY A 329 8.86 5.19 -7.24
C GLY A 329 8.02 4.39 -6.24
N LEU A 330 6.71 4.33 -6.50
CA LEU A 330 5.76 3.47 -5.79
C LEU A 330 6.14 1.99 -5.83
N THR A 331 6.97 1.59 -6.81
CA THR A 331 7.28 0.20 -7.14
C THR A 331 8.80 -0.05 -7.28
N GLN A 332 9.61 0.82 -6.66
CA GLN A 332 11.06 0.70 -6.46
C GLN A 332 11.89 0.21 -7.68
N PHE A 333 11.53 0.64 -8.89
CA PHE A 333 12.25 0.24 -10.10
C PHE A 333 13.71 0.70 -10.11
N LEU A 334 14.63 -0.25 -10.35
CA LEU A 334 16.02 0.04 -10.67
C LEU A 334 16.12 0.81 -12.01
N ALA A 335 17.05 1.78 -12.06
CA ALA A 335 17.26 2.61 -13.23
C ALA A 335 17.67 1.82 -14.50
N SER A 336 18.45 0.75 -14.33
CA SER A 336 18.83 -0.18 -15.40
C SER A 336 17.64 -0.96 -15.96
N THR A 337 16.84 -1.58 -15.09
CA THR A 337 15.64 -2.34 -15.47
C THR A 337 14.62 -1.45 -16.18
N TRP A 338 14.37 -0.25 -15.64
CA TRP A 338 13.49 0.75 -16.25
C TRP A 338 13.93 1.13 -17.67
N LEU A 339 15.21 1.48 -17.84
CA LEU A 339 15.76 1.88 -19.14
C LEU A 339 15.86 0.72 -20.14
N GLY A 340 15.99 -0.52 -19.67
CA GLY A 340 15.80 -1.71 -20.50
C GLY A 340 14.34 -1.89 -20.93
N HIS A 341 13.38 -1.57 -20.06
CA HIS A 341 11.96 -1.74 -20.32
C HIS A 341 11.36 -0.68 -21.25
N VAL A 342 11.83 0.57 -21.23
CA VAL A 342 11.42 1.55 -22.25
C VAL A 342 11.89 1.18 -23.66
N LEU A 343 12.79 0.22 -23.82
CA LEU A 343 13.23 -0.34 -25.12
C LEU A 343 12.53 -1.65 -25.50
N LYS A 344 11.62 -2.18 -24.68
CA LYS A 344 10.81 -3.39 -24.97
C LYS A 344 9.41 -2.99 -25.49
N PRO A 345 9.07 -3.22 -26.78
CA PRO A 345 7.74 -2.91 -27.32
C PRO A 345 6.59 -3.63 -26.61
N GLY A 346 5.41 -2.98 -26.56
CA GLY A 346 4.21 -3.53 -25.92
C GLY A 346 4.19 -3.42 -24.39
N LEU A 347 5.09 -2.64 -23.80
CA LEU A 347 5.01 -2.18 -22.41
C LEU A 347 4.58 -0.72 -22.38
N TYR A 348 3.75 -0.32 -21.41
CA TYR A 348 3.22 1.04 -21.27
C TYR A 348 4.33 2.10 -21.27
N ILE A 349 5.43 1.87 -20.53
CA ILE A 349 6.53 2.84 -20.47
C ILE A 349 7.38 2.89 -21.75
N HIS A 350 7.31 1.88 -22.62
CA HIS A 350 7.84 1.97 -23.98
C HIS A 350 6.95 2.88 -24.83
N ASP A 351 5.65 2.57 -24.91
CA ASP A 351 4.71 3.31 -25.76
C ASP A 351 4.65 4.79 -25.38
N ARG A 352 4.70 5.11 -24.08
CA ARG A 352 4.78 6.49 -23.57
C ARG A 352 6.14 7.14 -23.78
N SER A 353 7.24 6.38 -23.80
CA SER A 353 8.57 6.92 -24.17
C SER A 353 8.70 7.17 -25.68
N VAL A 354 7.99 6.40 -26.52
CA VAL A 354 7.86 6.68 -27.96
C VAL A 354 7.03 7.95 -28.16
N ALA A 355 5.90 8.10 -27.46
CA ALA A 355 5.08 9.32 -27.52
C ALA A 355 5.84 10.57 -27.05
N ASN A 356 6.74 10.45 -26.07
CA ASN A 356 7.62 11.53 -25.62
C ASN A 356 8.84 11.78 -26.54
N GLY A 357 8.99 11.04 -27.64
CA GLY A 357 10.13 11.14 -28.56
C GLY A 357 11.46 10.59 -28.00
N TRP A 358 11.46 9.99 -26.80
CA TRP A 358 12.64 9.41 -26.16
C TRP A 358 13.04 8.06 -26.73
N VAL A 359 12.13 7.37 -27.45
CA VAL A 359 12.40 6.07 -28.06
C VAL A 359 11.88 6.05 -29.49
N ARG A 360 12.67 5.49 -30.42
CA ARG A 360 12.26 5.26 -31.80
C ARG A 360 12.71 3.89 -32.31
N LYS A 361 12.16 3.47 -33.45
CA LYS A 361 12.64 2.31 -34.21
C LYS A 361 13.71 2.77 -35.22
N GLU A 362 14.78 2.01 -35.32
CA GLU A 362 15.82 2.12 -36.35
C GLU A 362 16.10 0.73 -36.92
N VAL A 363 16.79 0.64 -38.06
CA VAL A 363 17.43 -0.61 -38.50
C VAL A 363 18.84 -0.73 -37.93
N ASP A 364 19.28 -1.93 -37.58
CA ASP A 364 20.68 -2.22 -37.29
C ASP A 364 21.50 -2.40 -38.58
N ALA A 365 22.83 -2.56 -38.45
CA ALA A 365 23.73 -2.77 -39.58
C ALA A 365 23.51 -4.11 -40.34
N LYS A 366 22.52 -4.91 -39.94
CA LYS A 366 22.05 -6.13 -40.62
C LYS A 366 20.61 -5.99 -41.11
N GLY A 367 20.08 -4.77 -41.19
CA GLY A 367 18.73 -4.45 -41.65
C GLY A 367 17.60 -4.77 -40.65
N ARG A 368 17.92 -5.21 -39.43
CA ARG A 368 16.90 -5.70 -38.48
C ARG A 368 16.33 -4.55 -37.65
N PRO A 369 15.01 -4.49 -37.43
CA PRO A 369 14.41 -3.43 -36.62
C PRO A 369 14.84 -3.55 -35.15
N ARG A 370 15.33 -2.44 -34.59
CA ARG A 370 15.70 -2.28 -33.17
C ARG A 370 15.03 -1.05 -32.58
N CYS A 371 14.72 -1.08 -31.29
CA CYS A 371 14.37 0.12 -30.55
C CYS A 371 15.63 0.77 -29.99
N VAL A 372 15.71 2.10 -30.05
CA VAL A 372 16.81 2.90 -29.54
C VAL A 372 16.28 4.07 -28.71
N PHE A 373 17.06 4.47 -27.71
CA PHE A 373 16.81 5.67 -26.92
C PHE A 373 17.38 6.89 -27.64
N VAL A 374 16.68 8.03 -27.60
CA VAL A 374 17.03 9.31 -28.23
C VAL A 374 17.53 10.28 -27.15
N LEU A 375 18.82 10.57 -27.21
CA LEU A 375 19.52 11.48 -26.30
C LEU A 375 19.11 12.94 -26.55
N ALA A 376 19.38 13.83 -25.60
CA ALA A 376 19.01 15.25 -25.69
C ALA A 376 19.67 15.97 -26.89
N ASN A 377 20.79 15.45 -27.40
CA ASN A 377 21.47 15.95 -28.60
C ASN A 377 21.06 15.23 -29.91
N GLY A 378 19.97 14.45 -29.91
CA GLY A 378 19.44 13.75 -31.07
C GLY A 378 20.20 12.47 -31.48
N LYS A 379 21.36 12.17 -30.89
CA LYS A 379 22.06 10.89 -31.08
C LYS A 379 21.28 9.75 -30.42
N THR A 380 21.48 8.53 -30.89
CA THR A 380 20.75 7.35 -30.39
C THR A 380 21.66 6.30 -29.74
N THR A 381 21.11 5.54 -28.78
CA THR A 381 21.80 4.45 -28.08
C THR A 381 20.86 3.28 -27.78
N THR A 382 21.38 2.06 -27.84
CA THR A 382 20.69 0.85 -27.35
C THR A 382 20.91 0.60 -25.86
N ASP A 383 21.73 1.42 -25.21
CA ASP A 383 22.17 1.28 -23.83
C ASP A 383 22.31 2.67 -23.19
N PRO A 384 21.19 3.31 -22.82
CA PRO A 384 21.21 4.62 -22.18
C PRO A 384 21.71 4.56 -20.73
N TYR A 385 21.63 3.40 -20.05
CA TYR A 385 22.04 3.28 -18.66
C TYR A 385 23.57 3.28 -18.48
N LEU A 386 24.31 2.39 -19.16
CA LEU A 386 25.75 2.32 -18.96
C LEU A 386 26.49 3.46 -19.67
N LYS A 387 25.98 3.92 -20.83
CA LYS A 387 26.67 4.89 -21.68
C LYS A 387 26.22 6.34 -21.48
N CYS A 388 24.99 6.57 -21.01
CA CYS A 388 24.35 7.89 -21.11
C CYS A 388 23.53 8.32 -19.87
N ARG A 389 23.76 7.73 -18.68
CA ARG A 389 22.98 8.02 -17.46
C ARG A 389 22.84 9.51 -17.07
N ASN A 390 23.77 10.35 -17.54
CA ASN A 390 23.81 11.79 -17.27
C ASN A 390 23.14 12.66 -18.37
N ASP A 391 22.60 12.06 -19.43
CA ASP A 391 21.84 12.76 -20.48
C ASP A 391 20.46 13.24 -19.97
N ASP A 392 19.98 14.39 -20.45
CA ASP A 392 18.77 15.00 -19.91
C ASP A 392 17.47 14.31 -20.34
N ASN A 393 17.42 13.63 -21.49
CA ASN A 393 16.28 12.78 -21.82
C ASN A 393 16.31 11.50 -20.98
N VAL A 394 17.50 10.95 -20.71
CA VAL A 394 17.67 9.80 -19.79
C VAL A 394 17.24 10.17 -18.36
N LYS A 395 17.60 11.36 -17.85
CA LYS A 395 17.12 11.86 -16.55
C LYS A 395 15.60 12.03 -16.52
N LYS A 396 15.00 12.68 -17.53
CA LYS A 396 13.53 12.85 -17.63
C LYS A 396 12.81 11.50 -17.65
N CYS A 397 13.32 10.55 -18.44
CA CYS A 397 12.78 9.19 -18.49
C CYS A 397 12.90 8.45 -17.14
N LEU A 398 14.02 8.58 -16.43
CA LEU A 398 14.22 8.00 -15.10
C LEU A 398 13.39 8.67 -14.00
N ALA A 399 13.04 9.95 -14.15
CA ALA A 399 12.16 10.68 -13.24
C ALA A 399 10.71 10.19 -13.30
N MET A 400 10.25 9.66 -14.45
CA MET A 400 8.92 9.05 -14.59
C MET A 400 8.70 7.81 -13.71
N ARG A 401 9.73 7.29 -13.01
CA ARG A 401 9.54 6.32 -11.92
C ARG A 401 8.75 6.88 -10.74
N MET A 402 8.84 8.19 -10.51
CA MET A 402 8.10 8.91 -9.46
C MET A 402 6.69 9.35 -9.92
N ASP A 403 6.39 9.31 -11.23
CA ASP A 403 5.02 9.50 -11.72
C ASP A 403 4.19 8.28 -11.32
N PRO A 404 3.09 8.43 -10.55
CA PRO A 404 2.31 7.30 -10.08
C PRO A 404 1.80 6.41 -11.21
N THR A 405 1.33 7.00 -12.31
CA THR A 405 0.72 6.27 -13.42
C THR A 405 1.76 5.42 -14.13
N TRP A 406 2.94 5.98 -14.43
CA TRP A 406 4.03 5.21 -15.06
C TRP A 406 4.59 4.16 -14.10
N SER A 407 4.76 4.47 -12.81
CA SER A 407 5.29 3.55 -11.78
C SER A 407 4.41 2.30 -11.59
N ILE A 408 3.09 2.51 -11.51
CA ILE A 408 2.08 1.44 -11.39
C ILE A 408 2.05 0.58 -12.66
N ASN A 409 1.98 1.23 -13.82
CA ASN A 409 1.87 0.52 -15.09
C ASN A 409 3.14 -0.25 -15.45
N ALA A 410 4.32 0.24 -15.09
CA ALA A 410 5.58 -0.48 -15.25
C ALA A 410 5.64 -1.76 -14.39
N ALA A 411 5.13 -1.71 -13.15
CA ALA A 411 5.11 -2.88 -12.26
C ALA A 411 4.13 -3.94 -12.76
N ALA A 412 2.94 -3.51 -13.21
CA ALA A 412 1.97 -4.39 -13.85
C ALA A 412 2.58 -5.11 -15.07
N ASP A 413 3.27 -4.39 -15.95
CA ASP A 413 3.89 -4.95 -17.14
C ASP A 413 5.10 -5.85 -16.84
N TYR A 414 5.94 -5.47 -15.88
CA TYR A 414 7.09 -6.29 -15.45
C TYR A 414 6.62 -7.59 -14.77
N GLY A 415 5.62 -7.50 -13.88
CA GLY A 415 4.96 -8.66 -13.31
C GLY A 415 4.38 -9.60 -14.38
N ASN A 416 3.73 -9.06 -15.41
CA ASN A 416 3.23 -9.84 -16.54
C ASN A 416 4.36 -10.55 -17.30
N ALA A 417 5.45 -9.83 -17.61
CA ALA A 417 6.62 -10.40 -18.27
C ALA A 417 7.27 -11.52 -17.44
N ASN A 418 7.34 -11.34 -16.12
CA ASN A 418 7.84 -12.33 -15.17
C ASN A 418 6.98 -13.60 -15.14
N LEU A 419 5.64 -13.48 -15.10
CA LEU A 419 4.76 -14.66 -15.20
C LEU A 419 4.86 -15.36 -16.56
N LYS A 420 4.98 -14.60 -17.66
CA LYS A 420 5.17 -15.17 -19.01
C LYS A 420 6.49 -15.93 -19.12
N LEU A 421 7.57 -15.43 -18.52
CA LEU A 421 8.85 -16.13 -18.41
C LEU A 421 8.74 -17.41 -17.59
N LEU A 422 8.04 -17.39 -16.47
CA LEU A 422 7.81 -18.60 -15.66
C LEU A 422 6.98 -19.65 -16.43
N ALA A 423 5.93 -19.23 -17.15
CA ALA A 423 5.14 -20.11 -18.00
C ALA A 423 5.98 -20.72 -19.15
N SER A 424 6.82 -19.93 -19.84
CA SER A 424 7.71 -20.45 -20.89
C SER A 424 8.82 -21.36 -20.36
N GLN A 425 9.10 -21.30 -19.05
CA GLN A 425 9.99 -22.21 -18.33
C GLN A 425 9.29 -23.44 -17.73
N GLY A 426 8.02 -23.68 -18.06
CA GLY A 426 7.27 -24.89 -17.73
C GLY A 426 6.49 -24.86 -16.40
N PHE A 427 6.47 -23.74 -15.68
CA PHE A 427 5.73 -23.65 -14.41
C PHE A 427 4.21 -23.55 -14.63
N LYS A 428 3.45 -24.24 -13.79
CA LYS A 428 1.99 -24.43 -13.92
C LYS A 428 1.22 -23.23 -13.35
N LEU A 429 1.11 -22.16 -14.13
CA LEU A 429 0.49 -20.89 -13.67
C LEU A 429 -1.02 -20.76 -13.99
N ALA A 430 -1.58 -21.58 -14.87
CA ALA A 430 -2.89 -21.34 -15.48
C ALA A 430 -4.09 -21.39 -14.51
N SER A 431 -3.96 -22.10 -13.38
CA SER A 431 -4.99 -22.26 -12.35
C SER A 431 -4.74 -21.44 -11.07
N LEU A 432 -3.79 -20.50 -11.11
CA LEU A 432 -3.50 -19.60 -10.00
C LEU A 432 -4.56 -18.50 -9.88
N ASN A 433 -4.95 -18.17 -8.65
CA ASN A 433 -5.75 -16.97 -8.41
C ASN A 433 -4.88 -15.70 -8.56
N ASP A 434 -5.51 -14.55 -8.69
CA ASP A 434 -4.79 -13.29 -8.94
C ASP A 434 -3.83 -12.87 -7.81
N MET A 435 -4.08 -13.34 -6.60
CA MET A 435 -3.26 -13.08 -5.43
C MET A 435 -2.03 -13.99 -5.35
N ASP A 436 -2.15 -15.26 -5.77
CA ASP A 436 -1.02 -16.14 -6.05
C ASP A 436 -0.17 -15.57 -7.20
N ARG A 437 -0.81 -15.09 -8.27
CA ARG A 437 -0.16 -14.44 -9.41
C ARG A 437 0.64 -13.21 -8.95
N ALA A 438 0.04 -12.33 -8.15
CA ALA A 438 0.73 -11.16 -7.58
C ALA A 438 1.90 -11.55 -6.65
N LYS A 439 1.76 -12.61 -5.85
CA LYS A 439 2.87 -13.11 -5.01
C LYS A 439 4.05 -13.63 -5.83
N LEU A 440 3.80 -14.31 -6.95
CA LEU A 440 4.87 -14.69 -7.90
C LEU A 440 5.46 -13.48 -8.64
N MET A 441 4.66 -12.45 -8.94
CA MET A 441 5.19 -11.19 -9.48
C MET A 441 6.17 -10.53 -8.51
N TYR A 442 5.89 -10.54 -7.20
CA TYR A 442 6.78 -9.99 -6.17
C TYR A 442 8.06 -10.81 -6.01
N LEU A 443 7.96 -12.15 -5.91
CA LEU A 443 9.13 -13.05 -5.92
C LEU A 443 10.06 -12.76 -7.12
N MET A 444 9.48 -12.64 -8.32
CA MET A 444 10.23 -12.37 -9.54
C MET A 444 10.70 -10.91 -9.67
N HIS A 445 10.09 -9.96 -8.96
CA HIS A 445 10.63 -8.59 -8.85
C HIS A 445 11.92 -8.60 -8.02
N HIS A 446 11.88 -9.27 -6.85
CA HIS A 446 12.99 -9.36 -5.90
C HIS A 446 14.16 -10.21 -6.41
N GLU A 447 13.88 -11.34 -7.08
CA GLU A 447 14.91 -12.24 -7.62
C GLU A 447 15.34 -11.93 -9.06
N GLY A 448 14.48 -11.26 -9.84
CA GLY A 448 14.67 -11.00 -11.25
C GLY A 448 14.55 -12.24 -12.15
N GLU A 449 14.54 -12.00 -13.47
CA GLU A 449 14.38 -13.00 -14.52
C GLU A 449 15.41 -14.16 -14.48
N GLY A 450 16.60 -13.93 -13.89
CA GLY A 450 17.65 -14.94 -13.77
C GLY A 450 17.55 -15.83 -12.53
N ALA A 451 17.34 -15.26 -11.34
CA ALA A 451 17.40 -16.04 -10.08
C ALA A 451 16.03 -16.58 -9.64
N GLY A 452 14.91 -15.92 -9.99
CA GLY A 452 13.58 -16.37 -9.59
C GLY A 452 13.24 -17.79 -10.08
N PRO A 453 13.53 -18.17 -11.34
CA PRO A 453 13.33 -19.53 -11.82
C PRO A 453 14.30 -20.58 -11.22
N LEU A 454 15.38 -20.14 -10.55
CA LEU A 454 16.30 -21.01 -9.80
C LEU A 454 15.83 -21.16 -8.34
N PHE A 455 15.31 -20.09 -7.74
CA PHE A 455 14.64 -20.09 -6.43
C PHE A 455 13.50 -21.12 -6.39
N ILE A 456 12.65 -21.10 -7.42
CA ILE A 456 11.50 -22.00 -7.54
C ILE A 456 11.95 -23.47 -7.70
N ARG A 457 13.16 -23.74 -8.21
CA ARG A 457 13.69 -25.10 -8.43
C ARG A 457 14.72 -25.57 -7.40
N ASN A 458 14.97 -24.82 -6.32
CA ASN A 458 16.06 -25.09 -5.37
C ASN A 458 17.43 -25.28 -6.06
N THR A 459 17.80 -24.36 -6.97
CA THR A 459 19.06 -24.42 -7.75
C THR A 459 19.75 -23.05 -7.89
N LEU A 460 19.61 -22.17 -6.90
CA LEU A 460 20.26 -20.86 -6.80
C LEU A 460 21.80 -20.94 -6.86
N ALA A 461 22.43 -22.05 -6.46
CA ALA A 461 23.88 -22.25 -6.67
C ALA A 461 24.29 -22.25 -8.15
N ARG A 462 23.37 -22.43 -9.10
CA ARG A 462 23.61 -22.27 -10.54
C ARG A 462 23.56 -20.81 -11.00
N GLY A 463 23.23 -19.89 -10.09
CA GLY A 463 23.14 -18.46 -10.31
C GLY A 463 24.50 -17.75 -10.37
N LYS A 464 24.47 -16.45 -10.70
CA LYS A 464 25.68 -15.62 -10.86
C LYS A 464 26.49 -15.53 -9.55
N GLY A 465 27.65 -16.17 -9.53
CA GLY A 465 28.57 -16.20 -8.38
C GLY A 465 28.39 -17.41 -7.45
N GLY A 466 27.49 -18.34 -7.78
CA GLY A 466 27.27 -19.57 -7.01
C GLY A 466 26.87 -19.34 -5.55
N ILE A 467 27.20 -20.30 -4.69
CA ILE A 467 26.90 -20.27 -3.24
C ILE A 467 27.48 -19.02 -2.57
N GLU A 468 28.70 -18.58 -2.90
CA GLU A 468 29.29 -17.37 -2.31
C GLU A 468 28.59 -16.09 -2.79
N GLY A 469 28.20 -16.05 -4.07
CA GLY A 469 27.34 -14.99 -4.61
C GLY A 469 25.98 -14.93 -3.89
N LEU A 470 25.40 -16.07 -3.57
CA LEU A 470 24.15 -16.18 -2.81
C LEU A 470 24.32 -15.75 -1.35
N ARG A 471 25.36 -16.24 -0.66
CA ARG A 471 25.73 -15.85 0.72
C ARG A 471 25.91 -14.34 0.83
N LYS A 472 26.63 -13.74 -0.13
CA LYS A 472 26.81 -12.28 -0.22
C LYS A 472 25.49 -11.54 -0.51
N LYS A 473 24.63 -12.07 -1.39
CA LYS A 473 23.29 -11.50 -1.64
C LYS A 473 22.44 -11.53 -0.37
N PHE A 474 22.38 -12.67 0.32
CA PHE A 474 21.62 -12.86 1.55
C PHE A 474 22.04 -11.86 2.63
N ALA A 475 23.33 -11.77 2.91
CA ALA A 475 23.88 -10.79 3.85
C ALA A 475 23.64 -9.33 3.43
N THR A 476 23.44 -9.05 2.13
CA THR A 476 23.09 -7.71 1.65
C THR A 476 21.60 -7.39 1.90
N GLN A 477 20.69 -8.33 1.64
CA GLN A 477 19.24 -8.12 1.86
C GLN A 477 18.88 -7.98 3.35
N LEU A 478 19.66 -8.60 4.25
CA LEU A 478 19.52 -8.46 5.71
C LEU A 478 20.11 -7.14 6.26
N GLY A 479 20.66 -6.27 5.40
CA GLY A 479 21.07 -4.92 5.77
C GLY A 479 22.34 -4.84 6.63
N LYS A 480 22.38 -3.87 7.55
CA LYS A 480 23.59 -3.43 8.27
C LYS A 480 24.34 -4.57 8.94
N ASP A 481 23.63 -5.37 9.74
CA ASP A 481 24.19 -6.46 10.54
C ASP A 481 24.02 -7.82 9.84
N GLY A 482 23.65 -7.78 8.55
CA GLY A 482 23.15 -8.92 7.77
C GLY A 482 24.14 -10.06 7.54
N ARG A 483 25.45 -9.86 7.73
CA ARG A 483 26.43 -10.96 7.69
C ARG A 483 26.26 -11.93 8.86
N ALA A 484 26.02 -11.42 10.07
CA ALA A 484 25.80 -12.25 11.24
C ALA A 484 24.43 -12.95 11.15
N LEU A 485 23.38 -12.19 10.81
CA LEU A 485 22.03 -12.72 10.63
C LEU A 485 21.94 -13.76 9.51
N ALA A 486 22.68 -13.59 8.40
CA ALA A 486 22.78 -14.62 7.36
C ALA A 486 23.46 -15.88 7.89
N GLN A 487 24.57 -15.75 8.63
CA GLN A 487 25.27 -16.89 9.21
C GLN A 487 24.37 -17.66 10.19
N GLU A 488 23.70 -16.97 11.12
CA GLU A 488 22.74 -17.62 12.04
C GLU A 488 21.63 -18.40 11.33
N LEU A 489 21.12 -17.88 10.20
CA LEU A 489 20.09 -18.55 9.42
C LEU A 489 20.64 -19.73 8.61
N ILE A 490 21.90 -19.67 8.20
CA ILE A 490 22.64 -20.76 7.55
C ILE A 490 22.97 -21.87 8.55
N ASP A 491 23.38 -21.53 9.77
CA ASP A 491 23.66 -22.49 10.85
C ASP A 491 22.40 -23.24 11.28
N ARG A 492 21.23 -22.57 11.27
CA ARG A 492 19.90 -23.18 11.48
C ARG A 492 19.40 -24.02 10.29
N ALA A 493 20.15 -24.09 9.21
CA ALA A 493 19.89 -24.90 8.02
C ALA A 493 21.05 -25.89 7.75
N ASP A 494 21.74 -26.32 8.82
CA ASP A 494 22.86 -27.26 8.78
C ASP A 494 24.01 -26.86 7.83
N GLY A 495 24.16 -25.56 7.59
CA GLY A 495 25.16 -24.97 6.68
C GLY A 495 24.66 -24.70 5.26
N ASP A 496 23.44 -25.10 4.89
CA ASP A 496 22.89 -24.93 3.54
C ASP A 496 22.43 -23.47 3.29
N VAL A 497 23.16 -22.80 2.40
CA VAL A 497 22.92 -21.40 2.01
C VAL A 497 21.70 -21.25 1.10
N GLU A 498 21.33 -22.28 0.32
CA GLU A 498 20.13 -22.25 -0.52
C GLU A 498 18.88 -22.39 0.33
N ILE A 499 18.83 -23.39 1.22
CA ILE A 499 17.70 -23.63 2.12
C ILE A 499 17.49 -22.44 3.05
N ALA A 500 18.55 -21.92 3.68
CA ALA A 500 18.46 -20.76 4.56
C ALA A 500 17.91 -19.52 3.84
N TYR A 501 18.41 -19.24 2.62
CA TYR A 501 17.94 -18.10 1.83
C TYR A 501 16.49 -18.27 1.36
N ARG A 502 16.13 -19.47 0.90
CA ARG A 502 14.79 -19.80 0.40
C ARG A 502 13.74 -19.71 1.50
N ASN A 503 14.05 -20.21 2.69
CA ASN A 503 13.17 -20.14 3.85
C ASN A 503 13.01 -18.71 4.37
N TRP A 504 14.10 -17.95 4.47
CA TRP A 504 14.04 -16.53 4.84
C TRP A 504 13.19 -15.71 3.85
N LEU A 505 13.48 -15.78 2.55
CA LEU A 505 12.78 -14.98 1.55
C LEU A 505 11.32 -15.42 1.39
N GLY A 506 11.03 -16.71 1.50
CA GLY A 506 9.66 -17.21 1.47
C GLY A 506 8.82 -16.73 2.64
N HIS A 507 9.35 -16.77 3.87
CA HIS A 507 8.69 -16.21 5.03
C HIS A 507 8.49 -14.69 4.89
N TYR A 508 9.51 -13.96 4.43
CA TYR A 508 9.40 -12.51 4.17
C TYR A 508 8.30 -12.17 3.16
N ILE A 509 8.24 -12.89 2.03
CA ILE A 509 7.20 -12.72 1.00
C ILE A 509 5.80 -13.05 1.54
N ASP A 510 5.67 -14.07 2.38
CA ASP A 510 4.39 -14.40 3.01
C ASP A 510 3.95 -13.34 4.02
N MET A 511 4.88 -12.80 4.82
CA MET A 511 4.60 -11.70 5.75
C MET A 511 4.14 -10.43 5.02
N GLN A 512 4.77 -10.07 3.89
CA GLN A 512 4.38 -8.90 3.10
C GLN A 512 2.95 -9.01 2.53
N PHE A 513 2.50 -10.23 2.21
CA PHE A 513 1.13 -10.48 1.72
C PHE A 513 0.10 -10.70 2.84
N SER A 514 0.52 -10.82 4.10
CA SER A 514 -0.39 -11.13 5.23
C SER A 514 -1.47 -10.07 5.48
N ALA A 515 -1.21 -8.81 5.11
CA ALA A 515 -2.13 -7.69 5.28
C ALA A 515 -2.91 -7.32 3.99
N ALA A 516 -2.96 -8.20 2.97
CA ALA A 516 -3.61 -7.88 1.70
C ALA A 516 -5.13 -7.71 1.79
N ASP A 517 -5.78 -8.36 2.76
CA ASP A 517 -7.24 -8.37 2.93
C ASP A 517 -7.81 -6.95 3.15
N LYS A 518 -7.00 -6.01 3.64
CA LYS A 518 -7.34 -4.58 3.77
C LYS A 518 -7.70 -3.89 2.46
N TYR A 519 -7.36 -4.47 1.30
CA TYR A 519 -7.72 -3.95 -0.03
C TYR A 519 -9.12 -4.38 -0.50
N PHE A 520 -9.81 -5.28 0.22
CA PHE A 520 -11.11 -5.81 -0.19
C PHE A 520 -12.28 -5.08 0.49
N CYS A 521 -13.42 -5.04 -0.21
CA CYS A 521 -14.71 -4.54 0.30
C CYS A 521 -15.71 -5.65 0.68
N SER A 522 -15.28 -6.89 0.62
CA SER A 522 -16.04 -8.13 0.86
C SER A 522 -15.07 -9.21 1.31
N GLU A 523 -15.52 -10.46 1.42
CA GLU A 523 -14.65 -11.63 1.59
C GLU A 523 -13.36 -11.53 0.74
N PRO A 524 -12.18 -11.67 1.34
CA PRO A 524 -10.91 -11.52 0.66
C PRO A 524 -10.54 -12.76 -0.15
N VAL A 525 -9.69 -12.58 -1.16
CA VAL A 525 -9.02 -13.69 -1.84
C VAL A 525 -7.61 -13.78 -1.28
N SER A 526 -7.33 -14.78 -0.45
CA SER A 526 -5.97 -14.95 0.10
C SER A 526 -5.03 -15.60 -0.92
N ALA A 527 -3.75 -15.19 -0.89
CA ALA A 527 -2.67 -15.90 -1.57
C ALA A 527 -2.24 -17.13 -0.76
N LYS A 528 -1.84 -18.21 -1.43
CA LYS A 528 -1.15 -19.35 -0.78
C LYS A 528 0.15 -18.87 -0.11
N THR A 529 0.57 -19.55 0.95
CA THR A 529 1.94 -19.47 1.48
C THR A 529 2.94 -19.85 0.38
N LEU A 530 4.09 -19.18 0.28
CA LEU A 530 5.02 -19.36 -0.84
C LEU A 530 5.48 -20.81 -0.97
N SER A 531 5.72 -21.51 0.14
CA SER A 531 6.04 -22.96 0.16
C SER A 531 5.02 -23.81 -0.60
N LYS A 532 3.72 -23.69 -0.25
CA LYS A 532 2.62 -24.35 -0.96
C LYS A 532 2.51 -23.89 -2.42
N LEU A 533 2.81 -22.62 -2.71
CA LEU A 533 2.75 -22.06 -4.05
C LEU A 533 3.86 -22.60 -4.97
N MET A 534 5.08 -22.82 -4.46
CA MET A 534 6.15 -23.48 -5.23
C MET A 534 5.73 -24.88 -5.66
N SER A 535 5.31 -25.73 -4.71
CA SER A 535 4.85 -27.10 -5.02
C SER A 535 3.67 -27.11 -6.00
N TYR A 536 2.73 -26.17 -5.87
CA TYR A 536 1.58 -26.06 -6.76
C TYR A 536 1.98 -25.76 -8.22
N ILE A 537 2.97 -24.89 -8.44
CA ILE A 537 3.41 -24.53 -9.80
C ILE A 537 4.41 -25.54 -10.42
N GLY A 538 4.76 -26.62 -9.73
CA GLY A 538 5.77 -27.58 -10.16
C GLY A 538 7.21 -27.13 -9.85
N GLY A 539 7.38 -26.37 -8.78
CA GLY A 539 8.67 -26.05 -8.16
C GLY A 539 8.91 -26.84 -6.87
N GLU A 540 10.13 -26.73 -6.36
CA GLU A 540 10.55 -27.35 -5.11
C GLU A 540 9.98 -26.62 -3.90
N LYS A 541 9.59 -27.39 -2.88
CA LYS A 541 9.04 -26.85 -1.63
C LYS A 541 10.07 -25.95 -0.89
N LEU A 542 9.56 -25.10 -0.01
CA LEU A 542 10.30 -24.50 1.11
C LEU A 542 9.94 -25.29 2.38
#